data_AF-A0A818DU47-F1
#
_entry.id   AF-A0A818DU47-F1
#
_cell.length_a   1.000
_cell.length_b   1.000
_cell.length_c   1.000
_cell.angle_alpha   90.00
_cell.angle_beta   90.00
_cell.angle_gamma   90.00
#
_symmetry.space_group_name_H-M   'P 1'
#
loop_
_entity.id
_entity.type
_entity.pdbx_description
1 polymer ?
#
loop_
_entity_poly.entity_id
_entity_poly.type
_entity_poly.pdbx_seq_one_letter_code
_entity_poly.pdbx_strand_id
1 'polypeptide(L)' 'MWFKTKFIHRSYSYYSIKSSAKDEEKLRTAYTLDGITRTQFAGEATSERAYSIVHDVLENGIREGNILLLIMNK' A
#
# COMPACT_ATOMS: atom_id res chain seq x y z
N MET A 1 -4.92 13.80 19.26
CA MET A 1 -5.68 12.57 19.00
C MET A 1 -5.86 12.45 17.48
N TRP A 2 -5.37 11.38 16.84
CA TRP A 2 -5.22 11.24 15.38
C TRP A 2 -6.51 11.43 14.55
N PHE A 3 -7.69 11.29 15.16
CA PHE A 3 -9.01 11.33 14.49
C PHE A 3 -9.48 12.69 13.95
N LYS A 4 -8.71 13.77 14.13
CA LYS A 4 -9.12 15.14 13.75
C LYS A 4 -8.13 15.86 12.84
N THR A 5 -7.22 15.12 12.19
CA THR A 5 -6.26 15.76 11.28
C THR A 5 -6.74 15.69 9.83
N LYS A 6 -6.50 16.74 9.04
CA LYS A 6 -6.89 16.80 7.62
C LYS A 6 -6.22 15.70 6.78
N PHE A 7 -5.02 15.29 7.20
CA PHE A 7 -4.16 14.36 6.46
C PHE A 7 -4.33 12.90 6.90
N ILE A 8 -4.83 12.67 8.11
CA ILE A 8 -4.95 11.33 8.70
C ILE A 8 -6.32 11.23 9.36
N HIS A 9 -7.19 10.40 8.77
CA HIS A 9 -8.56 10.20 9.25
C HIS A 9 -8.64 9.19 10.40
N ARG A 10 -7.70 8.22 10.46
CA ARG A 10 -7.65 7.14 11.46
C ARG A 10 -6.20 6.70 11.70
N SER A 11 -5.95 6.05 12.84
CA SER A 11 -4.60 5.72 13.30
C SER A 11 -3.89 4.71 12.40
N TYR A 12 -4.48 3.53 12.22
CA TYR A 12 -3.91 2.42 11.46
C TYR A 12 -5.03 1.52 10.89
N SER A 13 -4.67 0.64 9.96
CA SER A 13 -5.59 -0.31 9.35
C SER A 13 -5.73 -1.57 10.21
N TYR A 14 -6.85 -2.28 10.10
CA TYR A 14 -7.10 -3.53 10.82
C TYR A 14 -8.07 -4.42 10.03
N TYR A 15 -8.01 -5.74 10.27
CA TYR A 15 -8.95 -6.69 9.71
C TYR A 15 -10.33 -6.56 10.37
N SER A 16 -11.33 -6.16 9.59
CA SER A 16 -12.74 -6.24 10.00
C SER A 16 -13.27 -7.66 9.77
N ILE A 17 -14.39 -8.01 10.41
CA ILE A 17 -15.08 -9.32 10.25
C ILE A 17 -15.43 -9.60 8.77
N LYS A 18 -15.57 -8.55 7.95
CA LYS A 18 -15.87 -8.64 6.51
C LYS A 18 -14.63 -8.62 5.62
N SER A 19 -13.45 -8.36 6.17
CA SER A 19 -12.21 -8.21 5.42
C SER A 19 -11.57 -9.57 5.16
N SER A 20 -10.94 -9.71 4.00
CA SER A 20 -10.22 -10.93 3.60
C SER A 20 -8.80 -10.58 3.12
N ALA A 21 -7.88 -11.54 3.18
CA ALA A 21 -6.54 -11.40 2.58
C ALA A 21 -6.56 -11.01 1.11
N LYS A 22 -7.64 -11.34 0.39
CA LYS A 22 -7.85 -10.90 -0.99
C LYS A 22 -8.00 -9.37 -1.15
N ASP A 23 -8.37 -8.67 -0.08
CA ASP A 23 -8.51 -7.21 -0.13
C ASP A 23 -7.15 -6.51 -0.06
N GLU A 24 -6.16 -7.10 0.62
CA GLU A 24 -4.77 -6.62 0.61
C GLU A 24 -4.15 -6.76 -0.78
N GLU A 25 -4.36 -7.92 -1.43
CA GLU A 25 -3.84 -8.18 -2.78
C GLU A 25 -4.37 -7.15 -3.77
N LYS A 26 -5.66 -6.79 -3.66
CA LYS A 26 -6.26 -5.71 -4.46
C LYS A 26 -5.64 -4.35 -4.18
N LEU A 27 -5.35 -4.03 -2.92
CA LEU A 27 -4.71 -2.76 -2.54
C LEU A 27 -3.26 -2.66 -3.03
N ARG A 28 -2.56 -3.79 -3.18
CA ARG A 28 -1.21 -3.86 -3.75
C ARG A 28 -1.19 -3.82 -5.27
N THR A 29 -2.30 -4.11 -5.92
CA THR A 29 -2.35 -4.20 -7.37
C THR A 29 -2.20 -2.81 -7.98
N ALA A 30 -1.12 -2.60 -8.74
CA ALA A 30 -0.88 -1.35 -9.44
C ALA A 30 -1.96 -1.10 -10.50
N TYR A 31 -2.30 0.18 -10.70
CA TYR A 31 -3.21 0.58 -11.76
C TYR A 31 -2.45 0.80 -13.07
N THR A 32 -2.81 0.01 -14.07
CA THR A 32 -2.20 0.02 -15.40
C THR A 32 -3.24 0.47 -16.43
N LEU A 33 -2.84 1.41 -17.28
CA LEU A 33 -3.65 1.90 -18.41
C LEU A 33 -2.80 1.78 -19.68
N ASP A 34 -3.36 1.14 -20.71
CA ASP A 34 -2.71 0.92 -22.01
C ASP A 34 -1.35 0.20 -21.90
N GLY A 35 -1.24 -0.75 -20.98
CA GLY A 35 0.00 -1.49 -20.71
C GLY A 35 1.06 -0.68 -19.95
N ILE A 36 0.78 0.58 -19.59
CA ILE A 36 1.68 1.44 -18.82
C ILE A 36 1.17 1.52 -17.38
N THR A 37 2.02 1.15 -16.42
CA THR A 37 1.72 1.33 -14.99
C THR A 37 1.68 2.83 -14.67
N ARG A 38 0.49 3.34 -14.32
CA ARG A 38 0.28 4.77 -14.04
C ARG A 38 0.31 5.09 -12.55
N THR A 39 -0.10 4.14 -11.71
CA THR A 39 -0.19 4.36 -10.26
C THR A 39 0.22 3.11 -9.51
N GLN A 40 1.09 3.29 -8.53
CA GLN A 40 1.50 2.27 -7.58
C GLN A 40 1.03 2.68 -6.20
N PHE A 41 0.66 1.69 -5.39
CA PHE A 41 0.14 1.90 -4.04
C PHE A 41 1.13 1.34 -3.03
N ALA A 42 1.55 2.18 -2.10
CA ALA A 42 2.43 1.80 -1.00
C ALA A 42 1.84 2.32 0.31
N GLY A 43 2.12 1.62 1.39
CA GLY A 43 1.77 2.06 2.73
C GLY A 43 1.54 0.90 3.68
N GLU A 44 1.06 1.23 4.87
CA GLU A 44 0.76 0.27 5.92
C GLU A 44 -0.35 -0.71 5.50
N ALA A 45 -1.38 -0.21 4.82
CA ALA A 45 -2.53 -1.02 4.39
C ALA A 45 -2.23 -1.99 3.23
N THR A 46 -1.01 -1.96 2.69
CA THR A 46 -0.57 -2.81 1.57
C THR A 46 0.37 -3.93 2.00
N SER A 47 0.59 -4.15 3.31
CA SER A 47 1.39 -5.28 3.82
C SER A 47 0.53 -6.51 4.12
N GLU A 48 1.06 -7.70 3.82
CA GLU A 48 0.45 -9.00 4.16
C GLU A 48 0.72 -9.44 5.62
N ARG A 49 1.74 -8.84 6.27
CA ARG A 49 2.31 -9.37 7.53
C ARG A 49 2.16 -8.44 8.72
N ALA A 50 2.02 -7.14 8.52
CA ALA A 50 1.73 -6.23 9.61
C ALA A 50 0.95 -5.00 9.14
N TYR A 51 -0.26 -4.91 9.66
CA TYR A 51 -0.85 -3.61 9.89
C TYR A 51 -0.14 -2.95 11.08
N SER A 52 -0.01 -1.63 11.02
CA SER A 52 0.42 -0.75 12.12
C SER A 52 1.90 -0.75 12.51
N ILE A 53 2.81 -1.34 11.72
CA ILE A 53 4.25 -1.34 12.03
C ILE A 53 5.05 -0.50 11.02
N VAL A 54 5.91 0.38 11.52
CA VAL A 54 6.73 1.31 10.70
C VAL A 54 7.69 0.58 9.75
N HIS A 55 8.18 -0.59 10.16
CA HIS A 55 9.10 -1.41 9.37
C HIS A 55 8.48 -1.87 8.03
N ASP A 56 7.26 -2.39 8.07
CA ASP A 56 6.55 -2.86 6.88
C ASP A 56 6.20 -1.72 5.91
N VAL A 57 5.97 -0.51 6.42
CA VAL A 57 5.78 0.68 5.58
C VAL A 57 7.05 1.00 4.79
N LEU A 58 8.23 0.87 5.42
CA LEU A 58 9.52 1.08 4.78
C LEU A 58 9.77 0.01 3.71
N GLU A 59 9.57 -1.27 4.04
CA GLU A 59 9.78 -2.37 3.10
C GLU A 59 8.86 -2.27 1.87
N ASN A 60 7.58 -1.93 2.08
CA ASN A 60 6.64 -1.72 0.99
C ASN A 60 7.01 -0.51 0.12
N GLY A 61 7.50 0.57 0.72
CA GLY A 61 7.98 1.74 -0.02
C GLY A 61 9.19 1.41 -0.90
N ILE A 62 10.16 0.65 -0.37
CA ILE A 62 11.34 0.20 -1.13
C ILE A 62 10.92 -0.74 -2.27
N ARG A 63 9.96 -1.64 -2.03
CA ARG A 63 9.44 -2.57 -3.03
C ARG A 63 8.84 -1.85 -4.23
N GLU A 64 7.91 -0.91 -4.01
CA GLU A 64 7.30 -0.13 -5.11
C GLU A 64 8.35 0.77 -5.80
N GLY A 65 9.29 1.35 -5.05
CA GLY A 65 10.40 2.11 -5.62
C GLY A 65 11.26 1.27 -6.61
N ASN A 66 11.55 0.03 -6.26
CA ASN A 66 12.27 -0.89 -7.15
C ASN A 66 11.44 -1.27 -8.39
N ILE A 67 10.13 -1.44 -8.25
CA ILE A 67 9.23 -1.71 -9.39
C ILE A 67 9.21 -0.52 -10.35
N LEU A 68 9.13 0.72 -9.84
CA LEU A 68 9.25 1.94 -10.66
C LEU A 68 10.57 1.97 -11.44
N LEU A 69 11.70 1.71 -10.79
CA LEU A 69 13.00 1.70 -11.46
C LEU A 69 13.08 0.64 -12.56
N LEU A 70 12.53 -0.55 -12.33
CA LEU A 70 12.48 -1.62 -13.35
C LEU A 70 11.59 -1.27 -14.55
N ILE A 71 10.51 -0.52 -14.33
CA ILE A 71 9.62 -0.04 -15.40
C ILE A 71 10.28 1.09 -16.20
N MET A 72 10.97 2.01 -15.52
CA MET A 72 11.60 3.18 -16.16
C MET A 72 12.88 2.84 -16.94
N ASN A 73 13.59 1.78 -16.56
CA ASN A 73 14.82 1.35 -17.22
C ASN A 73 14.59 0.36 -18.39
N LYS A 74 13.33 0.17 -18.80
CA LYS A 74 12.93 -0.61 -19.98
C LYS A 74 12.49 0.32 -21.10
#